data_AF-A0A1G7GB37-F1
#
_entry.id   AF-A0A1G7GB37-F1
#
_cell.length_a   1.000
_cell.length_b   1.000
_cell.length_c   1.000
_cell.angle_alpha   90.00
_cell.angle_beta   90.00
_cell.angle_gamma   90.00
#
_symmetry.space_group_name_H-M   'P 1'
#
loop_
_entity.id
_entity.type
_entity.pdbx_description
1 polymer ?
#
loop_
_entity_poly.entity_id
_entity_poly.type
_entity_poly.pdbx_seq_one_letter_code
_entity_poly.pdbx_strand_id
1 'polypeptide(L)'
;MQEGSLSALLSLLGDGPESSGTAYGNLHQRLTRYFRINACADPEQLADEVLNRLAKIAASDAASIASPTAFALGIARHVLQENVRAELREAEAGRNWQTSRKIANPDEEVALQAIDVCLASMPTAKSELLRTYYESTGKQKIEHHRQLAERLGISINTLRNRLMRARRELDTCVRNRLSDVSSQNRT
;
A
#
# COMPACT_ATOMS: atom_id res chain seq x y z
N MET A 1 -14.44 16.08 3.80
CA MET A 1 -15.53 15.14 3.45
C MET A 1 -15.40 13.75 4.11
N GLN A 2 -14.66 13.58 5.23
CA GLN A 2 -14.48 12.26 5.89
C GLN A 2 -15.44 12.01 7.07
N GLU A 3 -16.11 13.04 7.59
CA GLU A 3 -16.94 12.94 8.80
C GLU A 3 -18.23 12.13 8.60
N GLY A 4 -18.82 12.16 7.40
CA GLY A 4 -20.10 11.47 7.13
C GLY A 4 -20.01 9.94 7.01
N SER A 5 -18.85 9.39 6.61
CA SER A 5 -18.70 7.93 6.47
C SER A 5 -18.45 7.24 7.80
N LEU A 6 -17.70 7.90 8.71
CA LEU A 6 -17.45 7.36 10.04
C LEU A 6 -18.74 7.37 10.87
N SER A 7 -19.53 8.45 10.80
CA SER A 7 -20.82 8.50 11.49
C SER A 7 -21.78 7.42 10.99
N ALA A 8 -21.85 7.20 9.67
CA ALA A 8 -22.67 6.13 9.09
C ALA A 8 -22.24 4.73 9.58
N LEU A 9 -20.93 4.48 9.68
CA LEU A 9 -20.42 3.23 10.23
C LEU A 9 -20.79 3.06 11.72
N LEU A 10 -20.66 4.11 12.52
CA LEU A 10 -21.00 4.04 13.94
C LEU A 10 -22.49 3.80 14.17
N SER A 11 -23.36 4.45 13.39
CA SER A 11 -24.81 4.21 13.42
C SER A 11 -25.18 2.81 12.95
N LEU A 12 -24.41 2.22 12.03
CA LEU A 12 -24.60 0.84 11.57
C LEU A 12 -24.20 -0.19 12.65
N LEU A 13 -23.24 0.15 13.52
CA LEU A 13 -22.67 -0.78 14.50
C LEU A 13 -23.37 -0.77 15.86
N GLY A 14 -24.15 0.27 16.18
CA GLY A 14 -24.89 0.34 17.43
C GLY A 14 -25.76 1.58 17.57
N ASP A 15 -26.67 1.54 18.55
CA ASP A 15 -27.71 2.57 18.77
C ASP A 15 -27.26 3.74 19.67
N GLY A 16 -25.95 3.98 19.81
CA GLY A 16 -25.44 5.11 20.61
C GLY A 16 -23.92 5.14 20.77
N PRO A 17 -23.31 6.28 21.15
CA PRO A 17 -21.87 6.52 21.02
C PRO A 17 -20.97 5.50 21.73
N GLU A 18 -21.31 5.11 22.96
CA GLU A 18 -20.52 4.12 23.73
C GLU A 18 -20.65 2.70 23.15
N SER A 19 -21.86 2.33 22.73
CA SER A 19 -22.14 1.03 22.12
C SER A 19 -21.44 0.91 20.76
N SER A 20 -21.55 1.93 19.91
CA SER A 20 -20.91 1.99 18.60
C SER A 20 -19.39 2.00 18.68
N GLY A 21 -18.81 2.72 19.64
CA GLY A 21 -17.35 2.74 19.86
C GLY A 21 -16.83 1.36 20.30
N THR A 22 -17.54 0.69 21.21
CA THR A 22 -17.20 -0.66 21.67
C THR A 22 -17.35 -1.69 20.54
N ALA A 23 -18.44 -1.62 19.78
CA ALA A 23 -18.68 -2.49 18.63
C ALA A 23 -17.63 -2.31 17.52
N TYR A 24 -17.23 -1.06 17.25
CA TYR A 24 -16.14 -0.72 16.34
C TYR A 24 -14.82 -1.35 16.80
N GLY A 25 -14.43 -1.16 18.06
CA GLY A 25 -13.20 -1.72 18.64
C GLY A 25 -13.17 -3.25 18.57
N ASN A 26 -14.29 -3.89 18.92
CA ASN A 26 -14.43 -5.35 18.84
C ASN A 26 -14.33 -5.87 17.40
N LEU A 27 -14.96 -5.17 16.44
CA LEU A 27 -14.87 -5.53 15.02
C LEU A 27 -13.45 -5.37 14.48
N HIS A 28 -12.79 -4.26 14.81
CA HIS A 28 -11.38 -4.03 14.48
C HIS A 28 -10.49 -5.16 15.02
N GLN A 29 -10.57 -5.48 16.31
CA GLN A 29 -9.77 -6.57 16.91
C GLN A 29 -9.99 -7.93 16.23
N ARG A 30 -11.24 -8.24 15.86
CA ARG A 30 -11.57 -9.49 15.14
C ARG A 30 -10.94 -9.51 13.75
N LEU A 31 -10.98 -8.39 13.02
CA LEU A 31 -10.36 -8.26 11.70
C LEU A 31 -8.84 -8.33 11.78
N THR A 32 -8.21 -7.66 12.74
CA THR A 32 -6.77 -7.77 13.00
C THR A 32 -6.37 -9.21 13.27
N ARG A 33 -7.14 -9.93 14.12
CA ARG A 33 -6.89 -11.35 14.38
C ARG A 33 -7.03 -12.21 13.12
N TYR A 34 -8.02 -11.92 12.27
CA TYR A 34 -8.21 -12.61 10.99
C TYR A 34 -6.97 -12.46 10.09
N PHE A 35 -6.49 -11.23 9.85
CA PHE A 35 -5.32 -11.02 9.01
C PHE A 35 -4.02 -11.57 9.62
N ARG A 36 -3.89 -11.55 10.95
CA ARG A 36 -2.75 -12.15 11.65
C ARG A 36 -2.67 -13.67 11.45
N ILE A 37 -3.80 -14.37 11.53
CA ILE A 37 -3.86 -15.83 11.28
C ILE A 37 -3.54 -16.14 9.81
N ASN A 38 -3.84 -15.23 8.89
CA ASN A 38 -3.48 -15.34 7.48
C ASN A 38 -2.05 -14.86 7.17
N ALA A 39 -1.22 -14.63 8.20
CA ALA A 39 0.19 -14.24 8.09
C ALA A 39 0.44 -12.96 7.27
N CYS A 40 -0.52 -12.03 7.23
CA CYS A 40 -0.31 -10.74 6.58
C CYS A 40 0.75 -9.92 7.31
N ALA A 41 1.55 -9.16 6.55
CA ALA A 41 2.62 -8.34 7.09
C ALA A 41 2.12 -7.18 7.98
N ASP A 42 0.90 -6.68 7.75
CA ASP A 42 0.32 -5.54 8.49
C ASP A 42 -1.18 -5.78 8.79
N PRO A 43 -1.51 -6.64 9.77
CA PRO A 43 -2.90 -7.02 10.06
C PRO A 43 -3.80 -5.88 10.51
N GLU A 44 -3.26 -4.91 11.25
CA GLU A 44 -3.98 -3.72 11.74
C GLU A 44 -4.39 -2.82 10.59
N GLN A 45 -3.48 -2.54 9.66
CA GLN A 45 -3.78 -1.73 8.48
C GLN A 45 -4.87 -2.38 7.60
N LEU A 46 -4.81 -3.68 7.39
CA LEU A 46 -5.81 -4.38 6.59
C LEU A 46 -7.19 -4.38 7.28
N ALA A 47 -7.22 -4.40 8.63
CA ALA A 47 -8.45 -4.21 9.39
C ALA A 47 -9.03 -2.80 9.20
N ASP A 48 -8.20 -1.75 9.27
CA ASP A 48 -8.62 -0.38 9.00
C ASP A 48 -9.16 -0.20 7.57
N GLU A 49 -8.53 -0.82 6.58
CA GLU A 49 -8.99 -0.77 5.19
C GLU A 49 -10.37 -1.42 5.02
N VAL A 50 -10.63 -2.54 5.72
CA VAL A 50 -11.95 -3.17 5.74
C VAL A 50 -13.00 -2.22 6.32
N LEU A 51 -12.70 -1.59 7.45
CA LEU A 51 -13.62 -0.66 8.11
C LEU A 51 -13.87 0.59 7.26
N ASN A 52 -12.85 1.11 6.56
CA ASN A 52 -13.01 2.22 5.64
C ASN A 52 -13.91 1.86 4.44
N ARG A 53 -13.77 0.65 3.88
CA ARG A 53 -14.66 0.18 2.81
C ARG A 53 -16.09 -0.01 3.31
N LEU A 54 -16.25 -0.58 4.50
CA LEU A 54 -17.55 -0.75 5.14
C LEU A 54 -18.23 0.60 5.40
N ALA A 55 -17.49 1.59 5.91
CA ALA A 55 -17.98 2.94 6.16
C ALA A 55 -18.49 3.63 4.89
N LYS A 56 -17.79 3.47 3.77
CA LYS A 56 -18.23 4.01 2.48
C LYS A 56 -19.52 3.36 2.00
N ILE A 57 -19.64 2.04 2.13
CA ILE A 57 -20.85 1.30 1.73
C ILE A 57 -22.01 1.69 2.64
N ALA A 58 -21.80 1.77 3.95
CA ALA A 58 -22.80 2.20 4.92
C ALA A 58 -23.32 3.62 4.62
N ALA A 59 -22.43 4.53 4.22
CA ALA A 59 -22.82 5.89 3.85
C ALA A 59 -23.68 5.96 2.58
N SER A 60 -23.51 5.02 1.65
CA SER A 60 -24.28 4.97 0.40
C SER A 60 -25.54 4.10 0.47
N ASP A 61 -25.48 2.99 1.20
CA ASP A 61 -26.50 1.95 1.23
C ASP A 61 -26.35 1.08 2.50
N ALA A 62 -26.67 1.65 3.66
CA ALA A 62 -26.68 0.89 4.91
C ALA A 62 -27.75 -0.22 4.94
N ALA A 63 -28.84 -0.05 4.18
CA ALA A 63 -29.98 -0.96 4.19
C ALA A 63 -29.65 -2.35 3.64
N SER A 64 -28.67 -2.46 2.73
CA SER A 64 -28.19 -3.75 2.23
C SER A 64 -27.29 -4.51 3.21
N ILE A 65 -26.87 -3.89 4.32
CA ILE A 65 -25.97 -4.49 5.31
C ILE A 65 -26.77 -5.10 6.46
N ALA A 66 -27.27 -6.32 6.25
CA ALA A 66 -28.04 -7.04 7.27
C ALA A 66 -27.20 -7.45 8.50
N SER A 67 -25.90 -7.74 8.32
CA SER A 67 -24.98 -8.07 9.40
C SER A 67 -23.64 -7.39 9.18
N PRO A 68 -23.31 -6.31 9.93
CA PRO A 68 -22.07 -5.55 9.74
C PRO A 68 -20.82 -6.41 9.90
N THR A 69 -20.84 -7.34 10.86
CA THR A 69 -19.72 -8.26 11.10
C THR A 69 -19.51 -9.24 9.94
N ALA A 70 -20.58 -9.88 9.45
CA ALA A 70 -20.47 -10.84 8.35
C ALA A 70 -20.03 -10.14 7.06
N PHE A 71 -20.58 -8.94 6.82
CA PHE A 71 -20.23 -8.12 5.67
C PHE A 71 -18.75 -7.69 5.72
N ALA A 72 -18.28 -7.23 6.89
CA ALA A 72 -16.87 -6.89 7.11
C ALA A 72 -15.93 -8.08 6.82
N LEU A 73 -16.29 -9.29 7.23
CA LEU A 73 -15.50 -10.49 6.92
C LEU A 73 -15.49 -10.82 5.42
N GLY A 74 -16.59 -10.56 4.71
CA GLY A 74 -16.64 -10.64 3.24
C GLY A 74 -15.64 -9.69 2.59
N ILE A 75 -15.64 -8.41 3.01
CA ILE A 75 -14.67 -7.42 2.57
C ILE A 75 -13.24 -7.87 2.92
N ALA A 76 -13.01 -8.38 4.14
CA ALA A 76 -11.70 -8.84 4.60
C ALA A 76 -11.12 -9.95 3.72
N ARG A 77 -11.95 -10.86 3.23
CA ARG A 77 -11.53 -11.91 2.29
C ARG A 77 -11.04 -11.32 0.97
N HIS A 78 -11.73 -10.31 0.44
CA HIS A 78 -11.30 -9.63 -0.79
C HIS A 78 -10.01 -8.83 -0.58
N VAL A 79 -9.92 -8.10 0.53
CA VAL A 79 -8.71 -7.37 0.92
C VAL A 79 -7.51 -8.31 1.06
N LEU A 80 -7.69 -9.49 1.66
CA LEU A 80 -6.64 -10.51 1.74
C LEU A 80 -6.17 -10.96 0.34
N GLN A 81 -7.11 -11.25 -0.57
CA GLN A 81 -6.76 -11.64 -1.94
C GLN A 81 -6.02 -10.53 -2.70
N GLU A 82 -6.45 -9.29 -2.53
CA GLU A 82 -5.77 -8.12 -3.09
C GLU A 82 -4.35 -7.98 -2.52
N ASN A 83 -4.19 -8.14 -1.20
CA ASN A 83 -2.90 -8.08 -0.53
C ASN A 83 -1.95 -9.17 -1.01
N VAL A 84 -2.39 -10.44 -1.05
CA VAL A 84 -1.58 -11.56 -1.56
C VAL A 84 -1.18 -11.33 -3.02
N ARG A 85 -2.10 -10.85 -3.87
CA ARG A 85 -1.78 -10.50 -5.27
C ARG A 85 -0.79 -9.34 -5.36
N ALA A 86 -0.88 -8.35 -4.47
CA ALA A 86 0.08 -7.26 -4.40
C ALA A 86 1.46 -7.76 -3.96
N GLU A 87 1.54 -8.57 -2.92
CA GLU A 87 2.77 -9.19 -2.42
C GLU A 87 3.44 -10.07 -3.48
N LEU A 88 2.66 -10.89 -4.22
CA LEU A 88 3.19 -11.69 -5.32
C LEU A 88 3.77 -10.81 -6.44
N ARG A 89 3.06 -9.75 -6.85
CA ARG A 89 3.56 -8.80 -7.85
C ARG A 89 4.80 -8.04 -7.37
N GLU A 90 4.85 -7.66 -6.09
CA GLU A 90 6.02 -7.03 -5.51
C GLU A 90 7.21 -7.98 -5.40
N ALA A 91 6.97 -9.25 -5.04
CA ALA A 91 7.99 -10.28 -5.00
C ALA A 91 8.52 -10.61 -6.39
N GLU A 92 7.66 -10.66 -7.41
CA GLU A 92 8.06 -10.80 -8.82
C GLU A 92 8.85 -9.59 -9.30
N ALA A 93 8.38 -8.37 -9.05
CA ALA A 93 9.10 -7.15 -9.40
C ALA A 93 10.46 -7.05 -8.69
N GLY A 94 10.54 -7.47 -7.42
CA GLY A 94 11.77 -7.50 -6.64
C GLY A 94 12.74 -8.59 -7.09
N ARG A 95 12.25 -9.77 -7.48
CA ARG A 95 13.07 -10.83 -8.09
C ARG A 95 13.58 -10.43 -9.46
N ASN A 96 12.74 -9.81 -10.28
CA ASN A 96 13.15 -9.25 -11.56
C ASN A 96 14.22 -8.17 -11.33
N TRP A 97 14.00 -7.24 -10.40
CA TRP A 97 14.99 -6.23 -10.04
C TRP A 97 16.33 -6.80 -9.56
N GLN A 98 16.33 -7.83 -8.71
CA GLN A 98 17.57 -8.45 -8.20
C GLN A 98 18.29 -9.31 -9.25
N THR A 99 17.53 -9.98 -10.12
CA THR A 99 18.08 -10.73 -11.26
C THR A 99 18.66 -9.77 -12.29
N SER A 100 17.95 -8.67 -12.57
CA SER A 100 18.41 -7.53 -13.38
C SER A 100 19.50 -6.68 -12.73
N ARG A 101 20.02 -7.07 -11.57
CA ARG A 101 21.20 -6.45 -10.95
C ARG A 101 22.41 -7.37 -10.94
N LYS A 102 22.23 -8.63 -11.38
CA LYS A 102 23.25 -9.69 -11.33
C LYS A 102 23.67 -10.19 -12.71
N ILE A 103 22.98 -9.81 -13.78
CA ILE A 103 23.28 -10.27 -15.14
C ILE A 103 23.61 -9.06 -16.00
N ALA A 104 24.82 -8.52 -15.80
CA ALA A 104 25.32 -7.38 -16.57
C ALA A 104 25.35 -7.72 -18.07
N ASN A 105 24.32 -7.25 -18.77
CA ASN A 105 24.24 -7.13 -20.22
C ASN A 105 24.44 -5.65 -20.59
N PRO A 106 24.95 -5.32 -21.79
CA PRO A 106 25.15 -3.94 -22.22
C PRO A 106 23.87 -3.08 -22.19
N ASP A 107 22.69 -3.68 -22.38
CA ASP A 107 21.38 -3.01 -22.26
C ASP A 107 20.99 -2.68 -20.80
N GLU A 108 21.57 -3.37 -19.82
CA GLU A 108 21.29 -3.20 -18.40
C GLU A 108 22.04 -2.00 -17.82
N GLU A 109 23.24 -1.70 -18.30
CA GLU A 109 23.99 -0.49 -17.91
C GLU A 109 23.27 0.79 -18.34
N VAL A 110 22.64 0.77 -19.53
CA VAL A 110 21.76 1.83 -20.01
C VAL A 110 20.52 1.97 -19.13
N ALA A 111 19.92 0.85 -18.70
CA ALA A 111 18.78 0.87 -17.78
C ALA A 111 19.14 1.41 -16.40
N LEU A 112 20.29 1.02 -15.85
CA LEU A 112 20.79 1.52 -14.57
C LEU A 112 21.09 3.02 -14.63
N GLN A 113 21.75 3.49 -15.69
CA GLN A 113 21.98 4.92 -15.91
C GLN A 113 20.66 5.69 -16.06
N ALA A 114 19.67 5.14 -16.77
CA ALA A 114 18.35 5.77 -16.90
C ALA A 114 17.65 5.91 -15.53
N ILE A 115 17.78 4.89 -14.67
CA ILE A 115 17.23 4.93 -13.31
C ILE A 115 17.94 5.99 -12.46
N ASP A 116 19.27 6.05 -12.48
CA ASP A 116 20.04 7.03 -11.70
C ASP A 116 19.72 8.47 -12.13
N VAL A 117 19.64 8.71 -13.44
CA VAL A 117 19.25 10.02 -13.98
C VAL A 117 17.81 10.35 -13.62
N CYS A 118 16.88 9.39 -13.69
CA CYS A 118 15.49 9.63 -13.31
C CYS A 118 15.35 9.93 -11.81
N LEU A 119 16.06 9.20 -10.93
CA LEU A 119 16.11 9.47 -9.50
C LEU A 119 16.70 10.85 -9.18
N ALA A 120 17.71 11.29 -9.93
CA ALA A 120 18.30 12.62 -9.80
C ALA A 120 17.37 13.74 -10.31
N SER A 121 16.52 13.46 -11.29
CA SER A 121 15.56 14.43 -11.84
C SER A 121 14.27 14.56 -11.03
N MET A 122 14.01 13.62 -10.12
CA MET A 122 12.86 13.67 -9.23
C MET A 122 13.07 14.64 -8.06
N PRO A 123 11.99 15.20 -7.47
CA PRO A 123 12.09 15.98 -6.24
C PRO A 123 12.83 15.21 -5.14
N THR A 124 13.80 15.85 -4.47
CA THR A 124 14.67 15.23 -3.46
C THR A 124 13.90 14.44 -2.39
N ALA A 125 12.78 15.00 -1.92
CA ALA A 125 11.93 14.33 -0.94
C ALA A 125 11.33 12.99 -1.43
N LYS A 126 11.10 12.82 -2.74
CA LYS A 126 10.58 11.57 -3.33
C LYS A 126 11.70 10.56 -3.59
N SER A 127 12.86 11.02 -4.05
CA SER A 127 14.00 10.15 -4.33
C SER A 127 14.63 9.62 -3.03
N GLU A 128 14.74 10.45 -1.99
CA GLU A 128 15.14 10.03 -0.65
C GLU A 128 14.14 9.05 -0.05
N LEU A 129 12.84 9.29 -0.23
CA LEU A 129 11.80 8.38 0.25
C LEU A 129 11.92 6.99 -0.39
N LEU A 130 12.14 6.92 -1.71
CA LEU A 130 12.37 5.66 -2.43
C LEU A 130 13.64 4.97 -1.91
N ARG A 131 14.74 5.70 -1.78
CA ARG A 131 16.04 5.16 -1.32
C ARG A 131 15.92 4.58 0.10
N THR A 132 15.42 5.38 1.04
CA THR A 132 15.21 4.99 2.44
C THR A 132 14.25 3.81 2.56
N TYR A 133 13.20 3.75 1.73
CA TYR A 133 12.23 2.65 1.78
C TYR A 133 12.84 1.31 1.33
N TYR A 134 13.72 1.33 0.31
CA TYR A 134 14.34 0.13 -0.27
C TYR A 134 15.68 -0.27 0.36
N GLU A 135 16.26 0.55 1.24
CA GLU A 135 17.48 0.23 2.00
C GLU A 135 17.29 -0.95 2.98
N SER A 136 16.07 -1.17 3.49
CA SER A 136 15.76 -2.28 4.41
C SER A 136 15.28 -3.54 3.67
N THR A 137 15.86 -4.69 4.01
CA THR A 137 15.48 -6.01 3.44
C THR A 137 15.03 -6.99 4.54
N GLY A 138 14.10 -7.89 4.21
CA GLY A 138 13.64 -8.93 5.12
C GLY A 138 12.74 -8.45 6.27
N LYS A 139 12.79 -9.16 7.41
CA LYS A 139 11.89 -8.95 8.57
C LYS A 139 11.99 -7.56 9.21
N GLN A 140 13.08 -6.82 8.95
CA GLN A 140 13.31 -5.47 9.48
C GLN A 140 12.53 -4.36 8.75
N LYS A 141 11.91 -4.66 7.60
CA LYS A 141 11.14 -3.68 6.81
C LYS A 141 9.97 -3.05 7.58
N ILE A 142 9.24 -3.86 8.34
CA ILE A 142 8.01 -3.42 9.00
C ILE A 142 8.33 -2.34 10.04
N GLU A 143 9.31 -2.62 10.89
CA GLU A 143 9.76 -1.68 11.91
C GLU A 143 10.40 -0.44 11.29
N HIS A 144 11.21 -0.62 10.24
CA HIS A 144 11.85 0.49 9.53
C HIS A 144 10.83 1.43 8.87
N HIS A 145 9.78 0.90 8.24
CA HIS A 145 8.73 1.70 7.62
C HIS A 145 7.84 2.39 8.64
N ARG A 146 7.61 1.76 9.80
CA ARG A 146 6.91 2.38 10.92
C ARG A 146 7.69 3.58 11.47
N GLN A 147 8.98 3.39 11.75
CA GLN A 147 9.87 4.46 12.20
C GLN A 147 9.99 5.60 11.18
N LEU A 148 10.02 5.27 9.88
CA LEU A 148 10.05 6.26 8.82
C LEU A 148 8.75 7.08 8.77
N ALA A 149 7.59 6.44 8.95
CA ALA A 149 6.30 7.13 9.02
C ALA A 149 6.23 8.07 10.24
N GLU A 150 6.67 7.59 11.41
CA GLU A 150 6.73 8.37 12.66
C GLU A 150 7.66 9.58 12.52
N ARG A 151 8.87 9.40 11.99
CA ARG A 151 9.83 10.50 11.73
C ARG A 151 9.26 11.58 10.80
N LEU A 152 8.43 11.18 9.84
CA LEU A 152 7.82 12.09 8.89
C LEU A 152 6.49 12.69 9.41
N GLY A 153 6.04 12.29 10.61
CA GLY A 153 4.78 12.74 11.20
C GLY A 153 3.55 12.34 10.37
N ILE A 154 3.65 11.27 9.59
CA ILE A 154 2.57 10.79 8.70
C ILE A 154 2.15 9.37 9.07
N SER A 155 0.94 8.99 8.68
CA SER A 155 0.53 7.60 8.79
C SER A 155 1.32 6.72 7.81
N ILE A 156 1.53 5.46 8.18
CA ILE A 156 2.17 4.48 7.30
C ILE A 156 1.41 4.29 5.97
N ASN A 157 0.10 4.49 5.96
CA ASN A 157 -0.75 4.53 4.76
C ASN A 157 -0.38 5.70 3.85
N THR A 158 -0.12 6.87 4.43
CA THR A 158 0.34 8.04 3.67
C THR A 158 1.74 7.80 3.12
N LEU A 159 2.63 7.16 3.88
CA LEU A 159 3.96 6.78 3.45
C LEU A 159 3.90 5.84 2.22
N ARG A 160 3.12 4.76 2.29
CA ARG A 160 2.93 3.80 1.19
C ARG A 160 2.31 4.44 -0.05
N ASN A 161 1.30 5.30 0.12
CA ASN A 161 0.70 6.04 -0.99
C ASN A 161 1.69 7.00 -1.67
N ARG A 162 2.50 7.73 -0.88
CA ARG A 162 3.55 8.61 -1.42
C ARG A 162 4.60 7.81 -2.18
N LEU A 163 5.00 6.66 -1.65
CA LEU A 163 5.93 5.75 -2.30
C LEU A 163 5.39 5.21 -3.62
N MET A 164 4.13 4.75 -3.66
CA MET A 164 3.53 4.23 -4.89
C MET A 164 3.48 5.30 -5.99
N ARG A 165 3.19 6.56 -5.64
CA ARG A 165 3.22 7.68 -6.59
C ARG A 165 4.64 7.96 -7.08
N ALA A 166 5.61 8.03 -6.16
CA ALA A 166 7.02 8.22 -6.51
C ALA A 166 7.54 7.09 -7.42
N ARG A 167 7.16 5.85 -7.16
CA ARG A 167 7.53 4.69 -8.00
C ARG A 167 6.93 4.78 -9.40
N ARG A 168 5.65 5.13 -9.53
CA ARG A 168 5.02 5.31 -10.85
C ARG A 168 5.67 6.42 -11.66
N GLU A 169 6.06 7.51 -11.01
CA GLU A 169 6.80 8.61 -11.65
C GLU A 169 8.17 8.13 -12.14
N LEU A 170 8.91 7.40 -11.31
CA LEU A 170 10.19 6.80 -11.69
C LEU A 170 10.04 5.84 -12.88
N ASP A 171 9.08 4.91 -12.80
CA ASP A 171 8.83 3.92 -13.86
C ASP A 171 8.43 4.58 -15.19
N THR A 172 7.73 5.71 -15.14
CA THR A 172 7.33 6.47 -16.32
C THR A 172 8.54 7.18 -16.94
N CYS A 173 9.36 7.83 -16.11
CA CYS A 173 10.59 8.46 -16.56
C CYS A 173 11.56 7.45 -17.21
N VAL A 174 11.78 6.31 -16.55
CA VAL A 174 12.69 5.28 -17.03
C VAL A 174 12.19 4.68 -18.35
N ARG A 175 10.89 4.40 -18.46
CA ARG A 175 10.30 3.90 -19.73
C ARG A 175 10.48 4.88 -20.88
N ASN A 176 10.23 6.17 -20.66
CA ASN A 176 10.41 7.18 -21.71
C ASN A 176 11.87 7.29 -22.17
N ARG A 177 12.82 7.26 -21.23
CA ARG A 177 14.25 7.30 -21.57
C ARG A 177 14.70 6.06 -22.31
N LEU A 178 14.23 4.88 -21.93
CA LEU A 178 14.56 3.64 -22.61
C LEU A 178 13.94 3.57 -24.02
N SER A 179 12.75 4.12 -24.22
CA SER A 179 12.17 4.26 -25.57
C SER A 179 12.95 5.24 -26.44
N ASP A 180 13.44 6.35 -25.89
CA ASP A 180 14.23 7.34 -26.63
C ASP A 180 15.59 6.76 -27.06
N VAL A 181 16.28 6.03 -26.18
CA VAL A 181 17.56 5.39 -26.50
C VAL A 181 17.40 4.29 -27.57
N SER A 182 16.30 3.51 -27.51
CA SER A 182 16.00 2.49 -28.53
C SER A 182 15.67 3.08 -29.91
N SER A 183 15.23 4.34 -29.96
CA SER A 183 14.92 5.06 -31.20
C SER A 183 16.16 5.69 -31.83
N GLN A 184 17.15 6.10 -31.03
CA GLN A 184 18.42 6.65 -31.49
C GLN A 184 19.39 5.57 -32.02
N ASN A 185 19.33 4.35 -31.50
CA ASN A 185 20.17 3.22 -31.93
C ASN A 185 19.71 2.54 -33.25
N ARG A 186 18.65 3.04 -33.90
CA ARG A 186 18.07 2.52 -35.15
C ARG A 186 18.32 3.40 -36.38
N THR A 187 19.14 4.42 -36.25
CA THR A 187 19.65 5.32 -37.31
C THR A 187 21.15 5.23 -37.37
#